data_AF-A3IYY5-F1
#
_entry.id   AF-A3IYY5-F1
#
_cell.length_a   1.000
_cell.length_b   1.000
_cell.length_c   1.000
_cell.angle_alpha   90.00
_cell.angle_beta   90.00
_cell.angle_gamma   90.00
#
_symmetry.space_group_name_H-M   'P 1'
#
loop_
_entity.id
_entity.type
_entity.pdbx_description
1 polymer ?
#
loop_
_entity_poly.entity_id
_entity_poly.type
_entity_poly.pdbx_seq_one_letter_code
_entity_poly.pdbx_strand_id
1 'polypeptide(L)'
;MIEKLEELETQSYLNLSKNYLDYCTDLADYNDEDILESFENIEMNIPYIMPVIQGGSIDDYLRHLEQYGERLRENTWVGVGSLVGRKLKEIEGILIAIRLARPDLKLHGFGLGKSKLKSSIIWDCLYTADSATAGLSKPKGAKKFIDRNNPEQAENYAQKLINDSPTQLSLFALF
;
A
#
# COMPACT_ATOMS: atom_id res chain seq x y z
N MET A 1 5.21 22.48 20.24
CA MET A 1 5.53 22.56 18.79
C MET A 1 5.05 21.29 18.08
N ILE A 2 5.29 20.11 18.64
CA ILE A 2 4.81 18.81 18.13
C ILE A 2 3.27 18.70 18.20
N GLU A 3 2.63 19.03 19.33
CA GLU A 3 1.16 19.02 19.46
C GLU A 3 0.46 19.92 18.43
N LYS A 4 1.09 21.04 18.08
CA LYS A 4 0.54 22.01 17.10
C LYS A 4 0.63 21.49 15.67
N LEU A 5 1.56 20.57 15.38
CA LEU A 5 1.69 19.91 14.08
C LEU A 5 0.68 18.75 13.96
N GLU A 6 0.46 17.99 15.04
CA GLU A 6 -0.54 16.93 15.10
C GLU A 6 -1.99 17.47 14.98
N GLU A 7 -2.29 18.62 15.58
CA GLU A 7 -3.58 19.31 15.41
C GLU A 7 -3.79 19.81 13.96
N LEU A 8 -2.73 20.32 13.32
CA LEU A 8 -2.81 20.81 11.93
C LEU A 8 -3.03 19.67 10.93
N GLU A 9 -2.37 18.53 11.12
CA GLU A 9 -2.60 17.33 10.30
C GLU A 9 -4.02 16.80 10.53
N THR A 10 -4.46 16.68 11.78
CA THR A 10 -5.80 16.18 12.12
C THR A 10 -6.91 17.07 11.52
N GLN A 11 -6.74 18.40 11.59
CA GLN A 11 -7.68 19.34 11.00
C GLN A 11 -7.70 19.27 9.47
N SER A 12 -6.54 19.02 8.84
CA SER A 12 -6.44 18.81 7.40
C SER A 12 -7.18 17.55 6.95
N TYR A 13 -7.02 16.43 7.67
CA TYR A 13 -7.76 15.19 7.39
C TYR A 13 -9.27 15.33 7.59
N LEU A 14 -9.71 16.03 8.65
CA LEU A 14 -11.13 16.32 8.89
C LEU A 14 -11.75 17.17 7.78
N ASN A 15 -11.03 18.19 7.31
CA ASN A 15 -11.47 19.04 6.20
C ASN A 15 -11.53 18.25 4.89
N LEU A 16 -10.56 17.37 4.62
CA LEU A 16 -10.55 16.51 3.45
C LEU A 16 -11.74 15.52 3.45
N SER A 17 -11.99 14.89 4.59
CA SER A 17 -13.13 13.99 4.81
C SER A 17 -14.46 14.71 4.61
N LYS A 18 -14.59 15.93 5.13
CA LYS A 18 -15.81 16.73 4.99
C LYS A 18 -16.04 17.15 3.55
N ASN A 19 -15.01 17.64 2.86
CA ASN A 19 -15.09 18.01 1.45
C ASN A 19 -15.44 16.81 0.56
N TYR A 20 -14.91 15.63 0.87
CA TYR A 20 -15.23 14.40 0.15
C TYR A 20 -16.68 13.95 0.38
N LEU A 21 -17.19 14.07 1.62
CA LEU A 21 -18.56 13.73 1.94
C LEU A 21 -19.54 14.71 1.29
N ASP A 22 -19.25 16.01 1.33
CA ASP A 22 -20.05 17.05 0.66
C ASP A 22 -20.06 16.82 -0.87
N TYR A 23 -18.90 16.51 -1.48
CA TYR A 23 -18.80 16.10 -2.89
C TYR A 23 -19.64 14.86 -3.22
N CYS A 24 -19.60 13.82 -2.39
CA CYS A 24 -20.42 12.62 -2.58
C CYS A 24 -21.92 12.89 -2.42
N THR A 25 -22.31 13.94 -1.70
CA THR A 25 -23.71 14.29 -1.45
C THR A 25 -24.26 15.17 -2.57
N ASP A 26 -23.44 16.06 -3.15
CA ASP A 26 -23.81 16.95 -4.25
C ASP A 26 -23.80 16.27 -5.64
N LEU A 27 -23.11 15.13 -5.79
CA LEU A 27 -23.11 14.31 -7.01
C LEU A 27 -24.49 13.68 -7.36
N ALA A 28 -25.51 13.83 -6.51
CA ALA A 28 -26.84 13.32 -6.80
C ALA A 28 -27.63 14.17 -7.83
N ASP A 29 -27.23 15.43 -8.07
CA ASP A 29 -28.03 16.40 -8.83
C ASP A 29 -27.30 17.17 -9.96
N TYR A 30 -26.03 16.86 -10.27
CA TYR A 30 -25.28 17.54 -11.33
C TYR A 30 -25.23 16.74 -12.65
N ASN A 31 -25.40 17.44 -13.78
CA ASN A 31 -25.09 16.88 -15.10
C ASN A 31 -23.56 16.87 -15.31
N ASP A 32 -23.05 15.86 -16.02
CA ASP A 32 -21.62 15.54 -16.17
C ASP A 32 -20.72 16.71 -16.64
N GLU A 33 -21.27 17.72 -17.32
CA GLU A 33 -20.52 18.88 -17.84
C GLU A 33 -20.17 19.93 -16.77
N ASP A 34 -21.03 20.15 -15.78
CA ASP A 34 -20.82 21.17 -14.73
C ASP A 34 -19.75 20.74 -13.71
N ILE A 35 -19.56 19.42 -13.55
CA ILE A 35 -18.59 18.84 -12.62
C ILE A 35 -17.16 19.18 -13.06
N LEU A 36 -16.87 19.16 -14.36
CA LEU A 36 -15.54 19.39 -14.90
C LEU A 36 -15.05 20.84 -14.72
N GLU A 37 -15.91 21.84 -14.94
CA GLU A 37 -15.56 23.26 -14.76
C GLU A 37 -15.29 23.62 -13.28
N SER A 38 -15.96 22.93 -12.35
CA SER A 38 -15.77 23.17 -10.91
C SER A 38 -14.39 22.72 -10.38
N PHE A 39 -13.74 21.77 -11.06
CA PHE A 39 -12.43 21.24 -10.68
C PHE A 39 -11.24 22.06 -11.19
N GLU A 40 -11.43 22.91 -12.20
CA GLU A 40 -10.33 23.71 -12.77
C GLU A 40 -9.83 24.81 -11.81
N ASN A 41 -10.65 25.21 -10.84
CA ASN A 41 -10.37 26.35 -9.95
C ASN A 41 -10.09 25.98 -8.50
N ILE A 42 -10.07 24.68 -8.15
CA ILE A 42 -9.68 24.25 -6.81
C ILE A 42 -8.21 23.88 -6.85
N GLU A 43 -7.38 24.67 -6.15
CA GLU A 43 -6.01 24.30 -5.81
C GLU A 43 -6.06 23.15 -4.78
N MET A 44 -6.45 21.96 -5.25
CA MET A 44 -6.53 20.77 -4.43
C MET A 44 -5.10 20.30 -4.16
N ASN A 45 -4.69 20.35 -2.91
CA ASN A 45 -3.55 19.57 -2.45
C ASN A 45 -4.00 18.09 -2.40
N ILE A 46 -4.13 17.47 -3.59
CA ILE A 46 -4.64 16.11 -3.72
C ILE A 46 -3.63 15.18 -3.05
N PRO A 47 -4.04 14.39 -2.04
CA PRO A 47 -3.15 13.41 -1.44
C PRO A 47 -2.65 12.46 -2.53
N TYR A 48 -1.40 12.02 -2.41
CA TYR A 48 -0.84 11.07 -3.36
C TYR A 48 -1.72 9.81 -3.43
N ILE A 49 -2.31 9.58 -4.60
CA ILE A 49 -3.11 8.37 -4.87
C ILE A 49 -2.15 7.28 -5.33
N MET A 50 -1.87 6.33 -4.45
CA MET A 50 -0.99 5.22 -4.76
C MET A 50 -1.68 4.23 -5.72
N PRO A 51 -1.16 4.05 -6.96
CA PRO A 51 -1.65 3.03 -7.88
C PRO A 51 -1.39 1.63 -7.33
N VAL A 52 -2.24 0.67 -7.69
CA VAL A 52 -2.14 -0.71 -7.19
C VAL A 52 -2.16 -1.69 -8.35
N ILE A 53 -1.05 -2.42 -8.53
CA ILE A 53 -0.95 -3.51 -9.50
C ILE A 53 -1.58 -4.78 -8.91
N GLN A 54 -2.38 -5.44 -9.72
CA GLN A 54 -3.20 -6.61 -9.39
C GLN A 54 -3.12 -7.63 -10.52
N GLY A 55 -3.24 -8.92 -10.19
CA GLY A 55 -3.27 -10.00 -11.18
C GLY A 55 -3.54 -11.37 -10.58
N GLY A 56 -3.94 -12.33 -11.41
CA GLY A 56 -4.12 -13.75 -11.06
C GLY A 56 -2.82 -14.55 -11.19
N SER A 57 -2.09 -14.27 -12.26
CA SER A 57 -0.80 -14.86 -12.68
C SER A 57 0.27 -13.78 -12.84
N ILE A 58 1.55 -14.16 -12.99
CA ILE A 58 2.65 -13.21 -13.23
C ILE A 58 2.36 -12.34 -14.46
N ASP A 59 1.88 -12.93 -15.56
CA ASP A 59 1.58 -12.19 -16.78
C ASP A 59 0.45 -11.17 -16.59
N ASP A 60 -0.51 -11.44 -15.69
CA ASP A 60 -1.55 -10.46 -15.36
C ASP A 60 -0.95 -9.22 -14.67
N TYR A 61 0.00 -9.40 -13.75
CA TYR A 61 0.69 -8.27 -13.11
C TYR A 61 1.49 -7.46 -14.14
N LEU A 62 2.19 -8.12 -15.07
CA LEU A 62 2.97 -7.44 -16.11
C LEU A 62 2.07 -6.69 -17.09
N ARG A 63 0.95 -7.28 -17.52
CA ARG A 63 -0.04 -6.59 -18.34
C ARG A 63 -0.64 -5.39 -17.62
N HIS A 64 -0.96 -5.52 -16.34
CA HIS A 64 -1.53 -4.41 -15.58
C HIS A 64 -0.51 -3.28 -15.36
N LEU A 65 0.77 -3.62 -15.20
CA LEU A 65 1.85 -2.64 -15.20
C LEU A 65 1.95 -1.90 -16.54
N GLU A 66 1.82 -2.61 -17.66
CA GLU A 66 1.79 -2.02 -19.01
C GLU A 66 0.57 -1.11 -19.22
N GLN A 67 -0.61 -1.50 -18.71
CA GLN A 67 -1.82 -0.66 -18.79
C GLN A 67 -1.64 0.71 -18.14
N TYR A 68 -0.89 0.78 -17.04
CA TYR A 68 -0.52 2.06 -16.45
C TYR A 68 0.42 2.87 -17.38
N GLY A 69 1.42 2.20 -17.97
CA GLY A 69 2.38 2.81 -18.89
C GLY A 69 3.08 4.04 -18.31
N GLU A 70 3.11 5.12 -19.08
CA GLU A 70 3.74 6.41 -18.71
C GLU A 70 3.12 7.10 -17.49
N ARG A 71 1.95 6.65 -17.01
CA ARG A 71 1.35 7.18 -15.78
C ARG A 71 2.18 6.83 -14.54
N LEU A 72 2.94 5.74 -14.60
CA LEU A 72 3.90 5.36 -13.56
C LEU A 72 5.26 5.98 -13.88
N ARG A 73 5.50 7.17 -13.33
CA ARG A 73 6.79 7.85 -13.40
C ARG A 73 7.87 7.09 -12.61
N GLU A 74 9.13 7.40 -12.85
CA GLU A 74 10.26 6.87 -12.08
C GLU A 74 10.09 7.15 -10.57
N ASN A 75 10.58 6.23 -9.73
CA ASN A 75 10.55 6.35 -8.27
C ASN A 75 9.15 6.49 -7.63
N THR A 76 8.09 6.23 -8.41
CA THR A 76 6.69 6.27 -7.96
C THR A 76 6.40 5.13 -6.99
N TRP A 77 5.62 5.41 -5.96
CA TRP A 77 5.13 4.40 -5.02
C TRP A 77 4.01 3.59 -5.63
N VAL A 78 4.12 2.27 -5.62
CA VAL A 78 3.12 1.39 -6.23
C VAL A 78 2.79 0.25 -5.29
N GLY A 79 1.51 0.08 -5.02
CA GLY A 79 1.01 -1.05 -4.28
C GLY A 79 0.99 -2.34 -5.10
N VAL A 80 1.30 -3.46 -4.48
CA VAL A 80 1.13 -4.80 -5.05
C VAL A 80 0.07 -5.52 -4.25
N GLY A 81 -1.11 -5.68 -4.86
CA GLY A 81 -2.26 -6.29 -4.21
C GLY A 81 -2.40 -7.78 -4.50
N SER A 82 -3.45 -8.37 -3.92
CA SER A 82 -3.81 -9.80 -4.09
C SER A 82 -2.70 -10.80 -3.74
N LEU A 83 -1.80 -10.43 -2.83
CA LEU A 83 -0.73 -11.32 -2.33
C LEU A 83 -1.21 -12.25 -1.20
N VAL A 84 -2.29 -11.86 -0.50
CA VAL A 84 -2.85 -12.62 0.62
C VAL A 84 -3.36 -13.98 0.14
N GLY A 85 -2.99 -15.05 0.86
CA GLY A 85 -3.41 -16.42 0.56
C GLY A 85 -2.52 -17.17 -0.45
N ARG A 86 -1.63 -16.47 -1.16
CA ARG A 86 -0.69 -17.10 -2.12
C ARG A 86 0.44 -17.88 -1.43
N LYS A 87 1.02 -18.85 -2.12
CA LYS A 87 2.21 -19.58 -1.68
C LYS A 87 3.44 -18.67 -1.76
N LEU A 88 4.49 -19.01 -0.99
CA LEU A 88 5.68 -18.17 -0.89
C LEU A 88 6.35 -17.94 -2.26
N LYS A 89 6.54 -19.04 -3.01
CA LYS A 89 7.15 -19.01 -4.35
C LYS A 89 6.36 -18.20 -5.38
N GLU A 90 5.04 -18.17 -5.25
CA GLU A 90 4.19 -17.36 -6.14
C GLU A 90 4.41 -15.87 -5.90
N ILE A 91 4.46 -15.45 -4.63
CA ILE A 91 4.73 -14.06 -4.25
C ILE A 91 6.14 -13.65 -4.71
N GLU A 92 7.15 -14.50 -4.47
CA GLU A 92 8.52 -14.26 -4.94
C GLU A 92 8.56 -14.06 -6.46
N GLY A 93 7.93 -14.95 -7.24
CA GLY A 93 7.88 -14.84 -8.70
C GLY A 93 7.21 -13.56 -9.20
N ILE A 94 6.08 -13.18 -8.59
CA ILE A 94 5.37 -11.93 -8.92
C ILE A 94 6.27 -10.72 -8.66
N LEU A 95 6.86 -10.63 -7.46
CA LEU A 95 7.66 -9.47 -7.07
C LEU A 95 8.96 -9.36 -7.87
N ILE A 96 9.61 -10.49 -8.18
CA ILE A 96 10.78 -10.52 -9.07
C ILE A 96 10.40 -10.03 -10.46
N ALA A 97 9.31 -10.53 -11.04
CA ALA A 97 8.89 -10.14 -12.38
C ALA A 97 8.60 -8.64 -12.49
N ILE A 98 7.89 -8.07 -11.50
CA ILE A 98 7.62 -6.62 -11.46
C ILE A 98 8.94 -5.84 -11.34
N ARG A 99 9.86 -6.25 -10.46
CA ARG A 99 11.16 -5.57 -10.31
C ARG A 99 12.06 -5.66 -11.53
N LEU A 100 12.06 -6.78 -12.24
CA LEU A 100 12.79 -6.90 -13.50
C LEU A 100 12.21 -6.00 -14.59
N ALA A 101 10.89 -5.84 -14.63
CA ALA A 101 10.22 -4.99 -15.60
C ALA A 101 10.35 -3.48 -15.29
N ARG A 102 10.29 -3.12 -14.00
CA ARG A 102 10.31 -1.73 -13.51
C ARG A 102 11.11 -1.62 -12.20
N PRO A 103 12.45 -1.68 -12.28
CA PRO A 103 13.32 -1.63 -11.11
C PRO A 103 13.24 -0.28 -10.37
N ASP A 104 12.85 0.77 -11.07
CA ASP A 104 12.71 2.15 -10.58
C ASP A 104 11.52 2.36 -9.62
N LEU A 105 10.56 1.44 -9.56
CA LEU A 105 9.35 1.62 -8.76
C LEU A 105 9.56 1.27 -7.27
N LYS A 106 8.88 2.02 -6.41
CA LYS A 106 8.88 1.77 -4.95
C LYS A 106 7.70 0.91 -4.56
N LEU A 107 7.93 -0.39 -4.45
CA LEU A 107 6.86 -1.36 -4.21
C LEU A 107 6.41 -1.40 -2.75
N HIS A 108 5.10 -1.33 -2.52
CA HIS A 108 4.43 -1.60 -1.25
C HIS A 108 3.67 -2.93 -1.32
N GLY A 109 3.95 -3.88 -0.43
CA GLY A 109 3.28 -5.17 -0.40
C GLY A 109 2.07 -5.18 0.53
N PHE A 110 0.86 -5.33 -0.02
CA PHE A 110 -0.36 -5.33 0.79
C PHE A 110 -0.63 -6.68 1.47
N GLY A 111 -0.88 -6.64 2.79
CA GLY A 111 -1.41 -7.76 3.58
C GLY A 111 -0.42 -8.90 3.85
N LEU A 112 0.88 -8.64 3.81
CA LEU A 112 1.91 -9.68 4.00
C LEU A 112 2.11 -10.00 5.49
N GLY A 113 1.97 -11.28 5.85
CA GLY A 113 2.24 -11.75 7.22
C GLY A 113 3.71 -12.07 7.47
N LYS A 114 4.08 -12.21 8.76
CA LYS A 114 5.44 -12.55 9.22
C LYS A 114 6.10 -13.70 8.46
N SER A 115 5.37 -14.77 8.16
CA SER A 115 5.94 -15.93 7.48
C SER A 115 6.40 -15.64 6.05
N LYS A 116 5.81 -14.65 5.38
CA LYS A 116 6.21 -14.24 4.02
C LYS A 116 7.40 -13.28 4.06
N LEU A 117 7.37 -12.32 4.97
CA LEU A 117 8.43 -11.32 5.14
C LEU A 117 9.76 -11.91 5.62
N LYS A 118 9.79 -13.17 6.07
CA LYS A 118 11.04 -13.90 6.33
C LYS A 118 11.81 -14.30 5.07
N SER A 119 11.20 -14.26 3.89
CA SER A 119 11.93 -14.49 2.63
C SER A 119 12.77 -13.26 2.30
N SER A 120 14.08 -13.46 2.15
CA SER A 120 15.01 -12.39 1.73
C SER A 120 14.63 -11.82 0.37
N ILE A 121 14.10 -12.64 -0.54
CA ILE A 121 13.64 -12.18 -1.87
C ILE A 121 12.47 -11.20 -1.72
N ILE A 122 11.45 -11.57 -0.94
CA ILE A 122 10.28 -10.69 -0.72
C ILE A 122 10.72 -9.41 -0.01
N TRP A 123 11.60 -9.55 0.98
CA TRP A 123 12.15 -8.42 1.74
C TRP A 123 12.93 -7.45 0.84
N ASP A 124 13.77 -7.96 -0.06
CA ASP A 124 14.58 -7.16 -0.97
C ASP A 124 13.74 -6.47 -2.07
N CYS A 125 12.64 -7.09 -2.52
CA CYS A 125 11.79 -6.51 -3.57
C CYS A 125 10.95 -5.32 -3.09
N LEU A 126 10.60 -5.26 -1.80
CA LEU A 126 9.64 -4.30 -1.26
C LEU A 126 10.35 -3.14 -0.54
N TYR A 127 9.80 -1.93 -0.70
CA TYR A 127 10.19 -0.79 0.13
C TYR A 127 9.40 -0.78 1.44
N THR A 128 8.11 -1.12 1.39
CA THR A 128 7.25 -1.20 2.57
C THR A 128 6.24 -2.35 2.42
N ALA A 129 5.62 -2.75 3.53
CA ALA A 129 4.52 -3.71 3.54
C ALA A 129 3.65 -3.46 4.77
N ASP A 130 2.37 -3.82 4.68
CA ASP A 130 1.43 -3.76 5.80
C ASP A 130 0.88 -5.15 6.18
N SER A 131 0.35 -5.24 7.39
CA SER A 131 -0.23 -6.47 7.90
C SER A 131 -1.21 -6.24 9.04
N ALA A 132 -2.43 -6.72 8.89
CA ALA A 132 -3.37 -6.81 10.00
C ALA A 132 -3.02 -7.95 10.99
N THR A 133 -1.92 -8.70 10.74
CA THR A 133 -1.56 -9.89 11.53
C THR A 133 -1.23 -9.58 12.99
N ALA A 134 -0.76 -8.36 13.30
CA ALA A 134 -0.47 -7.94 14.67
C ALA A 134 -1.69 -8.07 15.60
N GLY A 135 -2.89 -7.75 15.10
CA GLY A 135 -4.14 -7.83 15.86
C GLY A 135 -4.80 -9.21 15.84
N LEU A 136 -4.20 -10.23 15.21
CA LEU A 136 -4.77 -11.58 15.10
C LEU A 136 -4.23 -12.52 16.18
N SER A 137 -5.14 -13.19 16.89
CA SER A 137 -4.83 -14.34 17.76
C SER A 137 -5.50 -15.60 17.23
N LYS A 138 -4.96 -16.76 17.61
CA LYS A 138 -5.55 -18.07 17.31
C LYS A 138 -6.00 -18.77 18.60
N PRO A 139 -7.00 -18.26 19.32
CA PRO A 139 -7.58 -19.04 20.40
C PRO A 139 -8.31 -20.26 19.78
N LYS A 140 -7.81 -21.47 20.04
CA LYS A 140 -8.45 -22.75 19.65
C LYS A 140 -8.79 -22.87 18.15
N GLY A 141 -7.87 -22.46 17.27
CA GLY A 141 -7.88 -22.85 15.85
C GLY A 141 -8.47 -21.83 14.87
N ALA A 142 -9.29 -20.88 15.32
CA ALA A 142 -9.79 -19.80 14.47
C ALA A 142 -8.99 -18.51 14.69
N LYS A 143 -8.61 -17.81 13.61
CA LYS A 143 -8.01 -16.48 13.70
C LYS A 143 -9.11 -15.49 14.12
N LYS A 144 -8.98 -14.91 15.31
CA LYS A 144 -9.85 -13.85 15.79
C LYS A 144 -9.03 -12.59 16.01
N PHE A 145 -9.55 -11.46 15.58
CA PHE A 145 -8.99 -10.18 15.96
C PHE A 145 -9.26 -9.94 17.44
N ILE A 146 -8.20 -9.75 18.21
CA ILE A 146 -8.27 -9.55 19.66
C ILE A 146 -8.28 -8.07 20.02
N ASP A 147 -7.44 -7.28 19.34
CA ASP A 147 -7.38 -5.84 19.52
C ASP A 147 -6.87 -5.20 18.23
N ARG A 148 -7.77 -4.56 17.46
CA ARG A 148 -7.45 -4.03 16.12
C ARG A 148 -6.85 -2.64 16.16
N ASN A 149 -7.07 -1.90 17.25
CA ASN A 149 -6.79 -0.47 17.36
C ASN A 149 -5.68 -0.18 18.38
N ASN A 150 -4.84 -1.18 18.69
CA ASN A 150 -3.75 -1.05 19.65
C ASN A 150 -2.43 -0.73 18.95
N PRO A 151 -1.98 0.54 18.97
CA PRO A 151 -0.76 0.95 18.27
C PRO A 151 0.49 0.32 18.87
N GLU A 152 0.54 0.14 20.19
CA GLU A 152 1.68 -0.49 20.88
C GLU A 152 1.86 -1.95 20.43
N GLN A 153 0.77 -2.69 20.24
CA GLN A 153 0.82 -4.05 19.70
C GLN A 153 1.34 -4.09 18.25
N ALA A 154 0.91 -3.13 17.42
CA ALA A 154 1.37 -3.00 16.05
C ALA A 154 2.87 -2.67 15.98
N GLU A 155 3.34 -1.72 16.78
CA GLU A 155 4.75 -1.33 16.85
C GLU A 155 5.63 -2.48 17.34
N ASN A 156 5.22 -3.15 18.44
CA ASN A 156 5.94 -4.32 18.94
C ASN A 156 6.02 -5.46 17.92
N TYR A 157 4.98 -5.65 17.12
CA TYR A 157 4.97 -6.62 16.03
C TYR A 157 5.94 -6.22 14.91
N ALA A 158 5.96 -4.95 14.51
CA ALA A 158 6.89 -4.41 13.51
C ALA A 158 8.34 -4.52 13.97
N GLN A 159 8.65 -4.15 15.22
CA GLN A 159 9.99 -4.27 15.78
C GLN A 159 10.47 -5.72 15.84
N LYS A 160 9.61 -6.64 16.28
CA LYS A 160 9.92 -8.09 16.25
C LYS A 160 10.07 -8.64 14.84
N LEU A 161 9.47 -8.02 13.83
CA LEU A 161 9.72 -8.39 12.44
C LEU A 161 11.11 -7.92 12.04
N ILE A 162 11.40 -6.63 12.18
CA ILE A 162 12.66 -6.01 11.78
C ILE A 162 13.86 -6.69 12.45
N ASN A 163 13.76 -7.01 13.74
CA ASN A 163 14.84 -7.69 14.47
C ASN A 163 15.05 -9.15 14.01
N ASP A 164 13.99 -9.81 13.53
CA ASP A 164 14.05 -11.18 13.00
C ASP A 164 14.23 -11.20 11.47
N SER A 165 14.33 -10.03 10.83
CA SER A 165 14.34 -9.92 9.38
C SER A 165 15.66 -10.42 8.80
N PRO A 166 15.61 -11.01 7.58
CA PRO A 166 16.83 -11.29 6.85
C PRO A 166 17.58 -9.99 6.59
N THR A 167 18.91 -10.06 6.56
CA THR A 167 19.73 -8.95 6.05
C THR A 167 19.28 -8.66 4.62
N GLN A 168 18.91 -7.41 4.33
CA GLN A 168 18.56 -7.02 2.97
C GLN A 168 19.82 -7.15 2.11
N LEU A 169 19.81 -8.07 1.15
CA LEU A 169 21.01 -8.43 0.39
C LEU A 169 21.22 -7.52 -0.83
N SER A 170 20.34 -6.53 -1.02
CA SER A 170 20.41 -5.61 -2.14
C SER A 170 20.44 -6.34 -3.48
N LEU A 171 19.63 -7.41 -3.62
CA LEU A 171 19.58 -8.27 -4.82
C LEU A 171 19.38 -7.49 -6.13
N PHE A 172 18.80 -6.29 -6.06
CA PHE A 172 18.52 -5.41 -7.19
C PHE A 172 19.28 -4.07 -7.15
N ALA A 173 20.22 -3.85 -6.23
CA ALA A 173 20.92 -2.55 -6.11
C ALA A 173 22.05 -2.34 -7.15
N LEU A 174 22.20 -3.27 -8.10
CA LEU A 174 23.23 -3.24 -9.15
C LEU A 174 22.64 -3.02 -10.57
N PHE A 175 21.34 -2.72 -10.66
CA PHE A 175 20.67 -2.42 -11.92
C PHE A 175 20.17 -0.97 -11.93
#